data_AF-A0A947NN15-F1
#
_entry.id   AF-A0A947NN15-F1
#
_cell.length_a   1.000
_cell.length_b   1.000
_cell.length_c   1.000
_cell.angle_alpha   90.00
_cell.angle_beta   90.00
_cell.angle_gamma   90.00
#
_symmetry.space_group_name_H-M   'P 1'
#
loop_
_entity.id
_entity.type
_entity.pdbx_description
1 polymer ?
#
loop_
_entity_poly.entity_id
_entity_poly.type
_entity_poly.pdbx_seq_one_letter_code
_entity_poly.pdbx_strand_id
1 'polypeptide(L)'
;MEFSPFIFLIAYLIGVIILVLLALINIYHIIRFGFLRAPSLVATFVFVILIVGIVLATLQILNHIDWQQPMEITIPFINNNEGFE
;
A
#
# COMPACT_ATOMS: atom_id res chain seq x y z
N MET A 1 3.91 -6.93 22.86
CA MET A 1 3.80 -5.62 22.20
C MET A 1 2.73 -5.75 21.13
N GLU A 2 1.58 -5.13 21.30
CA GLU A 2 0.59 -5.04 20.24
C GLU A 2 1.20 -4.21 19.11
N PHE A 3 1.49 -4.85 17.97
CA PHE A 3 1.87 -4.10 16.78
C PHE A 3 0.60 -3.42 16.27
N SER A 4 0.49 -2.13 16.59
CA SER A 4 -0.64 -1.35 16.14
C SER A 4 -0.70 -1.38 14.60
N PRO A 5 -1.83 -1.75 13.99
CA PRO A 5 -2.04 -1.76 12.54
C PRO A 5 -1.72 -0.40 11.88
N PHE A 6 -1.66 0.67 12.69
CA PHE A 6 -1.23 2.00 12.29
C PHE A 6 0.11 2.01 11.56
N ILE A 7 1.08 1.17 11.93
CA ILE A 7 2.38 1.15 11.24
C ILE A 7 2.26 0.68 9.79
N PHE A 8 1.41 -0.33 9.52
CA PHE A 8 1.14 -0.80 8.16
C PHE A 8 0.35 0.25 7.35
N LEU A 9 -0.60 0.92 8.00
CA LEU A 9 -1.38 1.98 7.38
C LEU A 9 -0.50 3.18 6.99
N ILE A 10 0.46 3.56 7.84
CA ILE A 10 1.44 4.61 7.56
C ILE A 10 2.35 4.21 6.39
N ALA A 11 2.89 2.99 6.39
CA ALA A 11 3.73 2.50 5.30
C ALA A 11 2.98 2.47 3.96
N TYR A 12 1.72 2.04 3.98
CA TYR A 12 0.83 2.07 2.81
C TYR A 12 0.61 3.51 2.32
N LEU A 13 0.30 4.44 3.23
CA LEU A 13 0.06 5.85 2.89
C LEU A 13 1.31 6.48 2.23
N ILE A 14 2.50 6.19 2.75
CA ILE A 14 3.77 6.64 2.16
C ILE A 14 3.92 6.11 0.73
N GLY A 15 3.62 4.82 0.51
CA GLY A 15 3.64 4.21 -0.82
C GLY A 15 2.68 4.91 -1.80
N VAL A 16 1.46 5.21 -1.35
CA VAL A 16 0.47 5.95 -2.15
C VAL A 16 0.98 7.35 -2.50
N ILE A 17 1.56 8.08 -1.54
CA ILE A 17 2.12 9.41 -1.79
C ILE A 17 3.24 9.36 -2.85
N ILE A 18 4.16 8.41 -2.74
CA ILE A 18 5.25 8.24 -3.72
C ILE A 18 4.68 7.95 -5.11
N LEU A 19 3.65 7.10 -5.21
CA LEU A 19 2.97 6.80 -6.47
C LEU A 19 2.32 8.03 -7.08
N VAL A 20 1.64 8.85 -6.26
CA VAL A 20 1.03 10.12 -6.72
C VAL A 20 2.11 11.09 -7.22
N LEU A 21 3.23 11.21 -6.52
CA LEU A 21 4.35 12.05 -6.97
C LEU A 21 4.93 11.57 -8.30
N LEU A 22 5.14 10.26 -8.47
CA LEU A 22 5.58 9.70 -9.76
C LEU A 22 4.56 9.98 -10.87
N ALA A 23 3.26 9.85 -10.58
CA ALA A 23 2.20 10.15 -11.54
C ALA A 23 2.24 11.62 -11.97
N LEU A 24 2.41 12.55 -11.02
CA LEU A 24 2.55 13.97 -11.31
C LEU A 24 3.80 14.28 -12.13
N ILE A 25 4.93 13.64 -11.84
CA ILE A 25 6.16 13.77 -12.64
C ILE A 25 5.94 13.29 -14.06
N ASN A 26 5.25 12.15 -14.25
CA ASN A 26 4.92 11.64 -15.58
C ASN A 26 4.00 12.59 -16.35
N ILE A 27 2.96 13.12 -15.69
CA ILE A 27 2.06 14.12 -16.29
C ILE A 27 2.85 15.38 -16.69
N TYR A 28 3.70 15.89 -15.79
CA TYR A 28 4.57 17.03 -16.06
C TYR A 28 5.48 16.77 -17.26
N HIS A 29 6.08 15.58 -17.33
CA HIS A 29 6.97 15.20 -18.41
C HIS A 29 6.24 15.12 -19.75
N ILE A 30 5.00 14.62 -19.76
CA ILE A 30 4.11 14.61 -20.92
C ILE A 30 3.80 16.03 -21.39
N ILE A 31 3.40 16.92 -20.47
CA ILE A 31 3.01 18.29 -20.78
C ILE A 31 4.22 19.09 -21.30
N ARG A 32 5.39 18.92 -20.68
CA ARG A 32 6.58 19.73 -21.00
C ARG A 32 7.37 19.23 -22.19
N PHE A 33 7.57 17.92 -22.34
CA PHE A 33 8.43 17.37 -23.38
C PHE A 33 7.68 16.86 -24.61
N GLY A 34 6.35 16.89 -24.56
CA GLY A 34 5.50 16.52 -25.68
C GLY A 34 5.47 15.01 -25.95
N PHE A 35 4.29 14.53 -26.33
CA PHE A 35 3.91 13.12 -26.49
C PHE A 35 4.56 12.38 -27.68
N LEU A 36 5.79 12.72 -28.09
CA LEU A 36 6.30 12.34 -29.43
C LEU A 36 7.29 11.18 -29.45
N ARG A 37 7.47 10.44 -28.34
CA ARG A 37 8.21 9.18 -28.36
C ARG A 37 7.32 8.04 -27.87
N ALA A 38 7.00 7.11 -28.77
CA ALA A 38 6.28 5.86 -28.47
C ALA A 38 6.68 5.18 -27.14
N PRO A 39 7.97 5.08 -26.75
CA PRO A 39 8.34 4.48 -25.47
C PRO A 39 7.80 5.22 -24.24
N SER A 40 7.68 6.55 -24.26
CA SER A 40 7.14 7.29 -23.11
C SER A 40 5.64 7.07 -22.95
N LEU A 41 4.90 6.97 -24.06
CA LEU A 41 3.47 6.66 -24.04
C LEU A 41 3.22 5.27 -23.43
N VAL A 42 3.96 4.26 -23.89
CA VAL A 42 3.85 2.89 -23.37
C VAL A 42 4.22 2.83 -21.89
N ALA A 43 5.32 3.49 -21.49
CA ALA A 43 5.74 3.53 -20.10
C ALA A 43 4.69 4.17 -19.18
N THR A 44 4.10 5.30 -19.58
CA THR A 44 3.03 5.92 -18.79
C THR A 44 1.77 5.06 -18.74
N PHE A 45 1.40 4.41 -19.85
CA PHE A 45 0.22 3.56 -19.90
C PHE A 45 0.37 2.34 -18.98
N VAL A 46 1.53 1.67 -19.01
CA VAL A 46 1.86 0.56 -18.11
C VAL A 46 1.87 1.02 -16.65
N PHE A 47 2.45 2.19 -16.38
CA PHE A 47 2.46 2.76 -15.03
C PHE A 47 1.06 3.02 -14.49
N VAL A 48 0.16 3.60 -15.30
CA VAL A 48 -1.23 3.84 -14.92
C VAL A 48 -1.98 2.53 -14.70
N ILE A 49 -1.81 1.52 -15.56
CA ILE A 49 -2.42 0.20 -15.39
C ILE A 49 -1.96 -0.44 -14.09
N LEU A 50 -0.68 -0.37 -13.75
CA LEU A 50 -0.15 -0.91 -12.50
C LEU A 50 -0.73 -0.20 -11.29
N ILE A 51 -0.84 1.13 -11.32
CA ILE A 51 -1.51 1.89 -10.24
C ILE A 51 -2.94 1.43 -10.06
N VAL A 52 -3.71 1.38 -11.16
CA VAL A 52 -5.12 0.97 -11.11
C VAL A 52 -5.23 -0.46 -10.57
N GLY A 53 -4.36 -1.37 -11.00
CA GLY A 53 -4.30 -2.74 -10.49
C GLY A 53 -4.04 -2.80 -8.98
N ILE A 54 -3.06 -2.03 -8.49
CA ILE A 54 -2.75 -1.95 -7.05
C ILE A 54 -3.95 -1.41 -6.28
N VAL A 55 -4.56 -0.31 -6.74
CA VAL A 55 -5.72 0.29 -6.07
C VAL A 55 -6.90 -0.68 -6.00
N LEU A 56 -7.19 -1.40 -7.09
CA LEU A 56 -8.29 -2.38 -7.12
C LEU A 56 -8.01 -3.57 -6.21
N ALA A 57 -6.79 -4.10 -6.23
CA ALA A 57 -6.38 -5.19 -5.33
C ALA A 57 -6.47 -4.75 -3.86
N THR A 58 -6.02 -3.53 -3.56
CA THR A 58 -6.11 -2.95 -2.22
C THR A 58 -7.56 -2.78 -1.79
N LEU A 59 -8.45 -2.25 -2.64
CA LEU A 59 -9.88 -2.13 -2.33
C LEU A 59 -10.54 -3.49 -2.04
N GLN A 60 -10.17 -4.54 -2.78
CA GLN A 60 -10.65 -5.88 -2.49
C GLN A 60 -10.22 -6.34 -1.11
N ILE A 61 -8.97 -6.13 -0.71
CA ILE A 61 -8.46 -6.54 0.60
C ILE A 61 -9.15 -5.74 1.72
N LEU A 62 -9.26 -4.41 1.58
CA LEU A 62 -9.86 -3.56 2.63
C LEU A 62 -11.35 -3.87 2.87
N ASN A 63 -12.09 -4.28 1.83
CA ASN A 63 -13.51 -4.63 1.97
C ASN A 63 -13.74 -5.93 2.77
N HIS A 64 -12.75 -6.80 2.91
CA HIS A 64 -12.85 -8.03 3.70
C HIS A 64 -12.35 -7.86 5.13
N ILE A 65 -11.76 -6.70 5.46
CA ILE A 65 -11.30 -6.39 6.81
C ILE A 65 -12.44 -5.70 7.55
N ASP A 66 -12.97 -6.34 8.59
CA ASP A 66 -13.91 -5.72 9.51
C ASP A 66 -13.14 -4.82 10.49
N TRP A 67 -13.10 -3.53 10.17
CA TRP A 67 -12.39 -2.51 10.94
C TRP A 67 -12.98 -2.25 12.33
N GLN A 68 -14.15 -2.83 12.64
CA GLN A 68 -14.78 -2.73 13.96
C GLN A 68 -14.35 -3.86 14.90
N GLN A 69 -13.68 -4.90 14.39
CA GLN A 69 -13.19 -6.01 15.20
C GLN A 69 -11.84 -5.64 15.84
N PRO A 70 -11.68 -5.76 17.17
CA PRO A 70 -10.37 -5.64 17.80
C PRO A 70 -9.45 -6.76 17.31
N MET A 71 -8.26 -6.40 16.80
CA MET A 71 -7.27 -7.38 16.34
C MET A 71 -6.66 -8.12 17.53
N GLU A 72 -7.11 -9.35 17.77
CA GLU A 72 -6.46 -10.24 18.74
C GLU A 72 -5.16 -10.79 18.14
N ILE A 73 -4.03 -10.22 18.54
CA ILE A 73 -2.71 -10.78 18.26
C ILE A 73 -2.45 -11.86 19.31
N THR A 74 -2.81 -13.11 19.03
CA THR A 74 -2.38 -14.24 19.87
C THR A 74 -0.87 -14.42 19.71
N ILE A 75 -0.10 -14.00 20.73
CA ILE A 75 1.32 -14.34 20.84
C ILE A 75 1.40 -15.74 21.44
N PRO A 76 1.74 -16.80 20.69
CA PRO A 76 2.13 -18.06 21.31
C PRO A 76 3.42 -17.78 22.11
N PHE A 77 3.53 -18.37 23.29
CA PHE A 77 4.69 -18.29 24.21
C PHE A 77 4.70 -17.11 25.20
N ILE A 78 3.87 -17.22 26.25
CA ILE A 78 4.33 -17.19 27.65
C ILE A 78 3.41 -18.13 28.46
N ASN A 79 3.73 -19.43 28.51
CA ASN A 79 3.25 -20.31 29.57
C ASN A 79 4.38 -20.36 30.62
N ASN A 80 4.33 -19.44 31.58
CA ASN A 80 5.18 -19.51 32.77
C ASN A 80 4.33 -19.99 33.95
N ASN A 81 3.55 -21.07 33.77
CA ASN A 81 3.08 -21.87 34.89
C ASN A 81 4.21 -22.83 35.31
N GLU A 82 5.30 -22.27 35.83
CA GLU A 82 6.08 -22.90 36.89
C GLU A 82 5.69 -22.07 38.14
N GLY A 83 4.71 -22.45 38.95
CA GLY A 83 4.43 -23.80 39.36
C GLY A 83 5.50 -24.31 40.34
N PHE A 84 6.00 -23.46 41.25
CA PHE A 84 6.67 -23.91 42.46
C PHE A 84 6.14 -23.13 43.66
N GLU A 85 5.44 -23.89 44.51
CA GLU A 85 5.18 -23.64 45.92
C GLU A 85 6.47 -23.37 46.71
#